data_AF-D2S4F7-F1
#
_entry.id   AF-D2S4F7-F1
#
_cell.length_a   1.000
_cell.length_b   1.000
_cell.length_c   1.000
_cell.angle_alpha   90.00
_cell.angle_beta   90.00
_cell.angle_gamma   90.00
#
_symmetry.space_group_name_H-M   'P 1'
#
loop_
_entity.id
_entity.type
_entity.pdbx_description
1 polymer ?
#
loop_
_entity_poly.entity_id
_entity_poly.type
_entity_poly.pdbx_seq_one_letter_code
_entity_poly.pdbx_strand_id
1 'polypeptide(L)'
;MTVERTVRLQFEESARTAGTHSNLSAVRSDGAVLWVAGDETATIERLVADAPDEPHRYAQQTGFRLADLVELPATDDDEDEADIEGLARHGRFLWAVGSHSLRRKQIKARHSGAEALRRLAAVTGQPNPQLLVRLPVGVVDGLPTVVRELEEDGVRHRAASFGLHGPDLREVLADDEHLGPFLPLPGKDNGLDVEGIAVAGPRVYLGLRGPVLRGWAVVLELRPEVDPDTPERLRLTAFDDGRPYRKHVLRLRGLGIRDLCPHGDDLLVLAGPTMDLDGPVHVFRWHGTLQADTPQVVRGDLLTRELDLPYGEGHDHAEGIGVLGPADSPRLLVVYDSPSPARLTDDGSVLADVVRLPGAPGGSAPDTASPDVHLREITDDNREAVRALRVRGRQKRFVASVSCSLRDAAETPKARPWYRAVYRGDEPVGFVMLSWKPRSGQYRGRHFLWRLLIDKRHQGRGIGRAVLTQIVDLVRADGGTELVTSYEPGEGGPWPFYERFGFRPTGDEDDGEIVLRLPLSAP
;
A
#
# COMPACT_ATOMS: atom_id res chain seq x y z
N MET A 1 -0.09 -10.89 -10.32
CA MET A 1 -1.12 -11.25 -9.33
C MET A 1 -2.30 -11.84 -10.10
N THR A 2 -3.05 -12.78 -9.52
CA THR A 2 -4.25 -13.32 -10.16
C THR A 2 -5.44 -12.90 -9.30
N VAL A 3 -6.37 -12.13 -9.89
CA VAL A 3 -7.69 -11.87 -9.31
C VAL A 3 -8.30 -13.22 -8.94
N GLU A 4 -8.69 -13.42 -7.68
CA GLU A 4 -9.22 -14.71 -7.21
C GLU A 4 -10.62 -14.92 -7.78
N ARG A 5 -11.44 -13.87 -7.74
CA ARG A 5 -12.77 -13.80 -8.35
C ARG A 5 -13.21 -12.35 -8.50
N THR A 6 -14.29 -12.13 -9.24
CA THR A 6 -14.97 -10.83 -9.31
C THR A 6 -16.28 -10.86 -8.50
N VAL A 7 -16.76 -9.69 -8.13
CA VAL A 7 -18.07 -9.47 -7.50
C VAL A 7 -18.86 -8.47 -8.34
N ARG A 8 -20.14 -8.77 -8.56
CA ARG A 8 -21.03 -7.89 -9.31
C ARG A 8 -21.64 -6.83 -8.39
N LEU A 9 -21.44 -5.55 -8.71
CA LEU A 9 -22.08 -4.41 -8.06
C LEU A 9 -23.24 -3.94 -8.94
N GLN A 10 -24.47 -4.19 -8.48
CA GLN A 10 -25.69 -3.89 -9.22
C GLN A 10 -26.35 -2.64 -8.64
N PHE A 11 -26.33 -1.58 -9.44
CA PHE A 11 -26.94 -0.29 -9.14
C PHE A 11 -28.34 -0.19 -9.75
N GLU A 12 -29.20 0.67 -9.20
CA GLU A 12 -30.51 1.01 -9.74
C GLU A 12 -30.40 1.80 -11.06
N GLU A 13 -31.51 1.81 -11.80
CA GLU A 13 -31.57 2.45 -13.13
C GLU A 13 -31.27 3.94 -13.10
N SER A 14 -31.64 4.64 -12.01
CA SER A 14 -31.35 6.05 -11.78
C SER A 14 -29.85 6.32 -11.78
N ALA A 15 -29.07 5.57 -10.99
CA ALA A 15 -27.61 5.70 -10.91
C ALA A 15 -26.93 5.33 -12.24
N ARG A 16 -27.44 4.32 -12.95
CA ARG A 16 -26.92 3.95 -14.28
C ARG A 16 -27.18 5.04 -15.32
N THR A 17 -28.37 5.64 -15.31
CA THR A 17 -28.75 6.71 -16.23
C THR A 17 -27.95 7.98 -15.99
N ALA A 18 -27.62 8.27 -14.72
CA ALA A 18 -26.76 9.39 -14.34
C ALA A 18 -25.27 9.12 -14.59
N GLY A 19 -24.86 7.87 -14.86
CA GLY A 19 -23.46 7.50 -15.06
C GLY A 19 -22.66 7.29 -13.77
N THR A 20 -23.23 7.57 -12.60
CA THR A 20 -22.52 7.63 -11.31
C THR A 20 -22.03 6.26 -10.82
N HIS A 21 -22.64 5.18 -11.30
CA HIS A 21 -22.23 3.80 -11.00
C HIS A 21 -20.82 3.40 -11.47
N SER A 22 -20.22 4.12 -12.43
CA SER A 22 -18.93 3.77 -13.02
C SER A 22 -17.74 4.52 -12.45
N ASN A 23 -17.93 5.52 -11.58
CA ASN A 23 -16.85 6.35 -11.08
C ASN A 23 -16.73 6.17 -9.56
N LEU A 24 -16.37 4.96 -9.13
CA LEU A 24 -16.34 4.60 -7.71
C LEU A 24 -15.00 5.00 -7.07
N SER A 25 -15.06 5.91 -6.11
CA SER A 25 -13.90 6.42 -5.36
C SER A 25 -13.65 5.66 -4.06
N ALA A 26 -14.72 5.21 -3.38
CA ALA A 26 -14.61 4.63 -2.05
C ALA A 26 -15.45 3.37 -1.84
N VAL A 27 -14.98 2.46 -0.97
CA VAL A 27 -15.70 1.22 -0.63
C VAL A 27 -15.42 0.73 0.79
N ARG A 28 -16.45 0.38 1.57
CA ARG A 28 -16.29 -0.24 2.90
C ARG A 28 -17.34 -1.32 3.15
N SER A 29 -16.89 -2.51 3.53
CA SER A 29 -17.77 -3.60 3.97
C SER A 29 -18.25 -3.38 5.42
N ASP A 30 -19.51 -3.70 5.67
CA ASP A 30 -20.14 -3.64 6.99
C ASP A 30 -21.15 -4.80 7.13
N GLY A 31 -20.63 -5.98 7.51
CA GLY A 31 -21.41 -7.21 7.56
C GLY A 31 -21.98 -7.59 6.19
N ALA A 32 -23.30 -7.70 6.09
CA ALA A 32 -24.01 -8.03 4.84
C ALA A 32 -24.07 -6.86 3.84
N VAL A 33 -23.57 -5.69 4.20
CA VAL A 33 -23.68 -4.47 3.42
C VAL A 33 -22.33 -4.03 2.88
N LEU A 34 -22.35 -3.41 1.71
CA LEU A 34 -21.25 -2.67 1.13
C LEU A 34 -21.64 -1.19 1.00
N TRP A 35 -20.87 -0.33 1.64
CA TRP A 35 -20.93 1.12 1.44
C TRP A 35 -20.03 1.48 0.26
N VAL A 36 -20.54 2.23 -0.71
CA VAL A 36 -19.76 2.76 -1.83
C VAL A 36 -20.09 4.24 -2.04
N ALA A 37 -19.17 4.99 -2.62
CA ALA A 37 -19.40 6.36 -3.07
C ALA A 37 -18.64 6.60 -4.37
N GLY A 38 -19.05 7.63 -5.10
CA GLY A 38 -18.37 8.07 -6.33
C GLY A 38 -17.83 9.50 -6.21
N ASP A 39 -16.92 9.84 -7.12
CA ASP A 39 -16.23 11.13 -7.20
C ASP A 39 -17.07 12.24 -7.85
N GLU A 40 -18.27 11.92 -8.34
CA GLU A 40 -19.18 12.86 -9.02
C GLU A 40 -20.50 13.09 -8.28
N THR A 41 -20.69 12.48 -7.10
CA THR A 41 -21.92 12.64 -6.30
C THR A 41 -21.64 12.83 -4.82
N ALA A 42 -22.42 13.70 -4.15
CA ALA A 42 -22.49 13.73 -2.69
C ALA A 42 -23.46 12.67 -2.14
N THR A 43 -23.41 11.45 -2.69
CA THR A 43 -24.24 10.34 -2.26
C THR A 43 -23.39 9.19 -1.73
N ILE A 44 -23.81 8.68 -0.58
CA ILE A 44 -23.32 7.40 -0.06
C ILE A 44 -24.32 6.35 -0.50
N GLU A 45 -23.84 5.31 -1.14
CA GLU A 45 -24.67 4.21 -1.62
C GLU A 45 -24.45 2.99 -0.72
N ARG A 46 -25.56 2.31 -0.41
CA ARG A 46 -25.57 1.04 0.29
C ARG A 46 -26.02 -0.06 -0.62
N LEU A 47 -25.20 -1.09 -0.81
CA LEU A 47 -25.55 -2.30 -1.52
C LEU A 47 -25.60 -3.50 -0.55
N VAL A 48 -26.46 -4.47 -0.82
CA VAL A 48 -26.70 -5.65 0.02
C VAL A 48 -26.17 -6.91 -0.66
N ALA A 49 -25.37 -7.68 0.08
CA ALA A 49 -24.81 -8.95 -0.39
C ALA A 49 -25.90 -10.00 -0.62
N ASP A 50 -25.75 -10.80 -1.68
CA ASP A 50 -26.53 -12.02 -1.87
C ASP A 50 -26.19 -13.12 -0.86
N ALA A 51 -24.90 -13.24 -0.51
CA ALA A 51 -24.39 -14.13 0.51
C ALA A 51 -23.39 -13.37 1.41
N PRO A 52 -23.77 -12.97 2.64
CA PRO A 52 -22.93 -12.11 3.50
C PRO A 52 -21.51 -12.61 3.75
N ASP A 53 -21.31 -13.91 3.89
CA ASP A 53 -20.00 -14.50 4.21
C ASP A 53 -19.08 -14.64 2.98
N GLU A 54 -19.66 -14.79 1.80
CA GLU A 54 -18.94 -14.93 0.53
C GLU A 54 -19.75 -14.30 -0.62
N PRO A 55 -19.77 -12.96 -0.69
CA PRO A 55 -20.66 -12.25 -1.61
C PRO A 55 -20.19 -12.46 -3.05
N HIS A 56 -21.10 -12.87 -3.93
CA HIS A 56 -20.88 -12.91 -5.38
C HIS A 56 -21.52 -11.71 -6.07
N ARG A 57 -22.52 -11.11 -5.42
CA ARG A 57 -23.22 -9.93 -5.90
C ARG A 57 -23.62 -9.04 -4.72
N TYR A 58 -23.48 -7.73 -4.92
CA TYR A 58 -24.13 -6.71 -4.12
C TYR A 58 -25.20 -6.02 -4.97
N ALA A 59 -26.42 -5.87 -4.44
CA ALA A 59 -27.57 -5.30 -5.13
C ALA A 59 -28.44 -4.48 -4.15
N GLN A 60 -29.72 -4.26 -4.47
CA GLN A 60 -30.67 -3.55 -3.59
C GLN A 60 -30.13 -2.20 -3.09
N GLN A 61 -29.71 -1.37 -4.05
CA GLN A 61 -29.13 -0.06 -3.75
C GLN A 61 -30.05 0.78 -2.88
N THR A 62 -29.48 1.49 -1.93
CA THR A 62 -30.13 2.59 -1.22
C THR A 62 -29.16 3.76 -1.15
N GLY A 63 -29.54 4.89 -1.74
CA GLY A 63 -28.73 6.11 -1.76
C GLY A 63 -29.07 7.05 -0.61
N PHE A 64 -28.06 7.68 -0.06
CA PHE A 64 -28.15 8.66 1.02
C PHE A 64 -27.43 9.93 0.60
N ARG A 65 -28.17 11.02 0.39
CA ARG A 65 -27.57 12.31 0.06
C ARG A 65 -26.94 12.91 1.31
N LEU A 66 -25.72 13.41 1.19
CA LEU A 66 -24.97 13.99 2.30
C LEU A 66 -25.72 15.21 2.88
N ALA A 67 -26.36 16.01 2.02
CA ALA A 67 -27.18 17.17 2.38
C ALA A 67 -28.40 16.84 3.28
N ASP A 68 -28.92 15.61 3.22
CA ASP A 68 -30.04 15.18 4.07
C ASP A 68 -29.54 14.83 5.50
N LEU A 69 -28.25 14.54 5.65
CA LEU A 69 -27.64 14.05 6.89
C LEU A 69 -26.88 15.12 7.66
N VAL A 70 -26.15 15.99 6.95
CA VAL A 70 -25.41 17.13 7.52
C VAL A 70 -25.77 18.39 6.76
N GLU A 71 -25.68 19.53 7.45
CA GLU A 71 -25.78 20.81 6.76
C GLU A 71 -24.62 20.91 5.76
N LEU A 72 -24.94 21.30 4.53
CA LEU A 72 -23.98 21.70 3.52
C LEU A 72 -24.28 23.16 3.18
N PRO A 73 -23.27 23.98 2.87
CA PRO A 73 -23.52 25.38 2.55
C PRO A 73 -24.24 25.47 1.21
N ALA A 74 -25.19 26.39 1.11
CA ALA A 74 -25.98 26.59 -0.10
C ALA A 74 -25.06 26.99 -1.27
N THR A 75 -25.09 26.21 -2.35
CA THR A 75 -24.51 26.61 -3.64
C THR A 75 -25.63 27.13 -4.54
N ASP A 76 -25.34 28.18 -5.31
CA ASP A 76 -26.30 28.76 -6.27
C ASP A 76 -26.52 27.85 -7.50
N ASP A 77 -25.72 26.78 -7.64
CA ASP A 77 -25.80 25.79 -8.70
C ASP A 77 -25.97 24.38 -8.08
N ASP A 78 -26.94 23.60 -8.58
CA ASP A 78 -27.22 22.19 -8.24
C ASP A 78 -26.08 21.22 -8.68
N GLU A 79 -24.94 21.74 -9.16
CA GLU A 79 -23.84 20.98 -9.80
C GLU A 79 -22.58 20.83 -8.92
N ASP A 80 -22.55 21.40 -7.70
CA ASP A 80 -21.39 21.38 -6.79
C ASP A 80 -21.74 20.75 -5.43
N GLU A 81 -22.44 19.61 -5.45
CA GLU A 81 -22.58 18.74 -4.28
C GLU A 81 -21.18 18.16 -3.90
N ALA A 82 -20.83 18.12 -2.61
CA ALA A 82 -19.50 17.73 -2.16
C ALA A 82 -19.11 16.29 -2.55
N ASP A 83 -18.16 16.15 -3.48
CA ASP A 83 -17.60 14.86 -3.91
C ASP A 83 -17.12 14.04 -2.70
N ILE A 84 -17.35 12.73 -2.71
CA ILE A 84 -16.87 11.82 -1.66
C ILE A 84 -15.72 10.99 -2.23
N GLU A 85 -14.59 10.99 -1.55
CA GLU A 85 -13.38 10.29 -2.01
C GLU A 85 -13.01 9.12 -1.13
N GLY A 86 -13.38 9.20 0.13
CA GLY A 86 -13.00 8.21 1.12
C GLY A 86 -14.15 7.92 2.04
N LEU A 87 -14.32 6.63 2.35
CA LEU A 87 -15.24 6.14 3.37
C LEU A 87 -14.48 5.39 4.45
N ALA A 88 -14.90 5.48 5.70
CA ALA A 88 -14.36 4.63 6.77
C ALA A 88 -15.44 4.19 7.73
N ARG A 89 -15.32 2.96 8.24
CA ARG A 89 -16.28 2.38 9.17
C ARG A 89 -15.59 2.11 10.51
N HIS A 90 -16.10 2.69 11.59
CA HIS A 90 -15.60 2.40 12.94
C HIS A 90 -16.70 2.53 14.01
N GLY A 91 -16.82 1.54 14.89
CA GLY A 91 -17.79 1.54 15.99
C GLY A 91 -19.23 1.59 15.48
N ARG A 92 -19.96 2.67 15.79
CA ARG A 92 -21.34 2.93 15.29
C ARG A 92 -21.40 4.02 14.21
N PHE A 93 -20.26 4.40 13.65
CA PHE A 93 -20.16 5.51 12.71
C PHE A 93 -19.63 5.06 11.36
N LEU A 94 -20.22 5.63 10.31
CA LEU A 94 -19.62 5.76 9.00
C LEU A 94 -18.99 7.16 8.91
N TRP A 95 -17.81 7.24 8.34
CA TRP A 95 -17.09 8.48 8.09
C TRP A 95 -16.94 8.65 6.59
N ALA A 96 -16.99 9.90 6.14
CA ALA A 96 -16.75 10.27 4.76
C ALA A 96 -15.79 11.46 4.70
N VAL A 97 -14.94 11.49 3.69
CA VAL A 97 -14.10 12.65 3.35
C VAL A 97 -14.26 12.97 1.87
N GLY A 98 -14.26 14.25 1.52
CA GLY A 98 -14.37 14.70 0.12
C GLY A 98 -13.09 15.27 -0.49
N SER A 99 -12.90 15.15 -1.82
CA SER A 99 -11.77 15.78 -2.54
C SER A 99 -12.16 17.20 -2.84
N HIS A 100 -11.38 18.12 -2.32
CA HIS A 100 -11.58 19.50 -2.70
C HIS A 100 -10.21 20.15 -2.76
N SER A 101 -9.40 19.57 -3.66
CA SER A 101 -8.18 20.19 -4.14
C SER A 101 -8.53 21.35 -5.07
N LEU A 102 -7.62 22.31 -5.20
CA LEU A 102 -7.73 23.26 -6.29
C LEU A 102 -7.68 22.49 -7.62
N ARG A 103 -8.39 22.96 -8.63
CA ARG A 103 -8.48 22.31 -9.95
C ARG A 103 -7.96 23.27 -11.02
N ARG A 104 -7.13 22.75 -11.92
CA ARG A 104 -6.73 23.46 -13.15
C ARG A 104 -7.73 23.15 -14.25
N LYS A 105 -8.22 24.17 -14.96
CA LYS A 105 -9.20 23.94 -16.03
C LYS A 105 -8.58 23.11 -17.16
N GLN A 106 -9.22 21.98 -17.47
CA GLN A 106 -8.84 21.12 -18.59
C GLN A 106 -9.00 21.79 -19.95
N ILE A 107 -8.13 21.42 -20.90
CA ILE A 107 -8.31 21.66 -22.33
C ILE A 107 -9.19 20.53 -22.89
N LYS A 108 -10.27 20.90 -23.59
CA LYS A 108 -11.14 19.96 -24.31
C LYS A 108 -10.82 20.06 -25.80
N ALA A 109 -11.15 19.04 -26.59
CA ALA A 109 -10.84 18.97 -28.02
C ALA A 109 -11.31 20.20 -28.84
N ARG A 110 -12.35 20.90 -28.37
CA ARG A 110 -12.88 22.11 -29.00
C ARG A 110 -12.04 23.39 -28.78
N HIS A 111 -11.13 23.40 -27.81
CA HIS A 111 -10.33 24.60 -27.47
C HIS A 111 -9.02 24.62 -28.27
N SER A 112 -8.59 25.80 -28.74
CA SER A 112 -7.34 25.95 -29.48
C SER A 112 -6.67 27.31 -29.22
N GLY A 113 -5.39 27.44 -29.62
CA GLY A 113 -4.64 28.69 -29.57
C GLY A 113 -4.62 29.36 -28.19
N ALA A 114 -4.84 30.67 -28.15
CA ALA A 114 -4.81 31.46 -26.92
C ALA A 114 -5.91 31.07 -25.92
N GLU A 115 -7.05 30.52 -26.38
CA GLU A 115 -8.11 30.05 -25.50
C GLU A 115 -7.65 28.83 -24.70
N ALA A 116 -7.03 27.85 -25.36
CA ALA A 116 -6.47 26.67 -24.70
C ALA A 116 -5.43 27.05 -23.64
N LEU A 117 -4.54 28.01 -23.95
CA LEU A 117 -3.54 28.51 -22.99
C LEU A 117 -4.17 29.24 -21.79
N ARG A 118 -5.19 30.09 -22.03
CA ARG A 118 -5.90 30.77 -20.94
C ARG A 118 -6.59 29.79 -20.00
N ARG A 119 -7.12 28.68 -20.52
CA ARG A 119 -7.72 27.64 -19.67
C ARG A 119 -6.69 27.00 -18.74
N LEU A 120 -5.52 26.62 -19.25
CA LEU A 120 -4.47 26.06 -18.39
C LEU A 120 -3.97 27.04 -17.33
N ALA A 121 -4.02 28.35 -17.57
CA ALA A 121 -3.66 29.35 -16.56
C ALA A 121 -4.68 29.48 -15.42
N ALA A 122 -5.92 29.03 -15.62
CA ALA A 122 -7.00 29.18 -14.65
C ALA A 122 -6.97 28.05 -13.61
N VAL A 123 -6.79 28.45 -12.35
CA VAL A 123 -6.97 27.60 -11.17
C VAL A 123 -8.25 28.04 -10.46
N THR A 124 -9.11 27.09 -10.15
CA THR A 124 -10.37 27.30 -9.42
C THR A 124 -10.40 26.40 -8.18
N GLY A 125 -11.07 26.84 -7.13
CA GLY A 125 -11.41 26.00 -5.98
C GLY A 125 -12.92 26.01 -5.78
N GLN A 126 -13.43 25.02 -5.07
CA GLN A 126 -14.82 25.00 -4.60
C GLN A 126 -14.94 25.63 -3.21
N PRO A 127 -16.15 26.02 -2.77
CA PRO A 127 -16.39 26.67 -1.48
C PRO A 127 -16.10 25.76 -0.27
N ASN A 128 -16.05 24.44 -0.45
CA ASN A 128 -16.11 23.44 0.64
C ASN A 128 -14.86 22.56 0.75
N PRO A 129 -13.66 23.12 0.97
CA PRO A 129 -12.45 22.32 0.95
C PRO A 129 -12.37 21.29 2.08
N GLN A 130 -12.35 19.99 1.73
CA GLN A 130 -11.90 18.88 2.56
C GLN A 130 -12.82 18.59 3.77
N LEU A 131 -14.12 18.57 3.51
CA LEU A 131 -15.14 18.19 4.47
C LEU A 131 -14.85 16.78 5.03
N LEU A 132 -14.81 16.65 6.35
CA LEU A 132 -14.79 15.37 7.05
C LEU A 132 -16.10 15.21 7.81
N VAL A 133 -16.85 14.17 7.48
CA VAL A 133 -18.17 13.90 8.06
C VAL A 133 -18.14 12.63 8.89
N ARG A 134 -18.84 12.65 10.03
CA ARG A 134 -19.14 11.48 10.85
C ARG A 134 -20.64 11.28 10.94
N LEU A 135 -21.12 10.13 10.50
CA LEU A 135 -22.53 9.77 10.39
C LEU A 135 -22.86 8.59 11.31
N PRO A 136 -23.81 8.72 12.25
CA PRO A 136 -24.34 7.58 12.98
C PRO A 136 -24.93 6.53 12.04
N VAL A 137 -24.70 5.26 12.34
CA VAL A 137 -25.27 4.12 11.62
C VAL A 137 -26.23 3.40 12.56
N GLY A 138 -27.52 3.52 12.27
CA GLY A 138 -28.58 2.76 12.95
C GLY A 138 -28.91 1.47 12.19
N VAL A 139 -29.91 0.75 12.70
CA VAL A 139 -30.48 -0.43 12.02
C VAL A 139 -31.90 -0.08 11.59
N VAL A 140 -32.15 -0.11 10.28
CA VAL A 140 -33.49 0.08 9.68
C VAL A 140 -33.78 -1.14 8.83
N ASP A 141 -34.92 -1.79 9.07
CA ASP A 141 -35.32 -3.04 8.42
C ASP A 141 -34.25 -4.14 8.48
N GLY A 142 -33.52 -4.20 9.61
CA GLY A 142 -32.46 -5.19 9.83
C GLY A 142 -31.14 -4.88 9.12
N LEU A 143 -31.02 -3.73 8.45
CA LEU A 143 -29.83 -3.34 7.71
C LEU A 143 -29.17 -2.08 8.30
N PRO A 144 -27.82 -2.04 8.33
CA PRO A 144 -27.06 -0.82 8.62
C PRO A 144 -27.54 0.34 7.74
N THR A 145 -27.85 1.47 8.35
CA THR A 145 -28.43 2.65 7.69
C THR A 145 -27.84 3.92 8.30
N VAL A 146 -27.26 4.79 7.47
CA VAL A 146 -26.80 6.11 7.95
C VAL A 146 -28.02 6.96 8.30
N VAL A 147 -27.95 7.62 9.45
CA VAL A 147 -29.03 8.47 9.97
C VAL A 147 -28.46 9.78 10.51
N ARG A 148 -29.25 10.85 10.44
CA ARG A 148 -28.87 12.16 11.01
C ARG A 148 -28.65 12.08 12.52
N GLU A 149 -29.37 11.19 13.18
CA GLU A 149 -29.34 11.06 14.62
C GLU A 149 -29.69 9.63 15.06
N LEU A 150 -29.02 9.15 16.10
CA LEU A 150 -29.24 7.85 16.70
C LEU A 150 -29.21 7.98 18.22
N GLU A 151 -30.23 7.48 18.91
CA GLU A 151 -30.23 7.33 20.36
C GLU A 151 -30.01 5.86 20.73
N GLU A 152 -28.95 5.57 21.47
CA GLU A 152 -28.59 4.21 21.88
C GLU A 152 -28.02 4.27 23.31
N ASP A 153 -28.50 3.39 24.20
CA ASP A 153 -28.10 3.34 25.62
C ASP A 153 -28.23 4.69 26.36
N GLY A 154 -29.22 5.50 26.00
CA GLY A 154 -29.44 6.84 26.57
C GLY A 154 -28.43 7.90 26.11
N VAL A 155 -27.57 7.56 25.15
CA VAL A 155 -26.62 8.48 24.52
C VAL A 155 -27.13 8.85 23.13
N ARG A 156 -27.23 10.15 22.88
CA ARG A 156 -27.66 10.71 21.60
C ARG A 156 -26.46 11.02 20.72
N HIS A 157 -26.39 10.41 19.56
CA HIS A 157 -25.37 10.62 18.55
C HIS A 157 -25.95 11.39 17.37
N ARG A 158 -25.30 12.49 16.99
CA ARG A 158 -25.66 13.28 15.82
C ARG A 158 -24.59 13.14 14.73
N ALA A 159 -25.05 13.25 13.49
CA ALA A 159 -24.20 13.51 12.35
C ALA A 159 -23.47 14.84 12.57
N ALA A 160 -22.17 14.85 12.29
CA ALA A 160 -21.33 16.01 12.54
C ALA A 160 -20.26 16.17 11.47
N SER A 161 -19.85 17.42 11.21
CA SER A 161 -18.84 17.74 10.19
C SER A 161 -17.70 18.61 10.73
N PHE A 162 -16.50 18.40 10.18
CA PHE A 162 -15.33 19.25 10.35
C PHE A 162 -15.07 20.03 9.05
N GLY A 163 -14.71 21.31 9.18
CA GLY A 163 -14.34 22.18 8.07
C GLY A 163 -15.48 22.99 7.44
N LEU A 164 -16.73 22.78 7.86
CA LEU A 164 -17.86 23.58 7.39
C LEU A 164 -18.06 24.88 8.18
N HIS A 165 -17.89 24.79 9.50
CA HIS A 165 -18.06 25.91 10.42
C HIS A 165 -16.80 26.04 11.28
N GLY A 166 -16.08 27.15 11.13
CA GLY A 166 -14.77 27.38 11.74
C GLY A 166 -13.61 26.88 10.87
N PRO A 167 -12.42 26.61 11.46
CA PRO A 167 -11.24 26.35 10.65
C PRO A 167 -11.33 25.02 9.90
N ASP A 168 -11.04 25.08 8.61
CA ASP A 168 -10.93 23.92 7.74
C ASP A 168 -9.52 23.30 7.77
N LEU A 169 -9.34 22.20 7.04
CA LEU A 169 -8.05 21.51 7.00
C LEU A 169 -6.95 22.38 6.35
N ARG A 170 -7.27 23.22 5.37
CA ARG A 170 -6.30 24.12 4.72
C ARG A 170 -5.80 25.17 5.68
N GLU A 171 -6.70 25.77 6.48
CA GLU A 171 -6.35 26.71 7.54
C GLU A 171 -5.48 26.06 8.61
N VAL A 172 -5.82 24.83 9.04
CA VAL A 172 -5.03 24.05 10.00
C VAL A 172 -3.62 23.74 9.48
N LEU A 173 -3.46 23.58 8.16
CA LEU A 173 -2.18 23.26 7.51
C LEU A 173 -1.41 24.47 6.98
N ALA A 174 -1.96 25.69 7.08
CA ALA A 174 -1.42 26.89 6.44
C ALA A 174 0.04 27.17 6.79
N ASP A 175 0.37 27.01 8.08
CA ASP A 175 1.71 27.25 8.62
C ASP A 175 2.58 25.98 8.70
N ASP A 176 2.12 24.84 8.15
CA ASP A 176 2.97 23.64 8.09
C ASP A 176 4.13 23.85 7.11
N GLU A 177 5.36 23.71 7.61
CA GLU A 177 6.58 23.94 6.82
C GLU A 177 6.72 23.02 5.60
N HIS A 178 6.04 21.86 5.57
CA HIS A 178 6.10 20.91 4.47
C HIS A 178 4.87 21.00 3.55
N LEU A 179 3.68 21.25 4.10
CA LEU A 179 2.40 21.18 3.37
C LEU A 179 1.86 22.55 2.96
N GLY A 180 2.10 23.60 3.77
CA GLY A 180 1.71 24.98 3.49
C GLY A 180 2.08 25.45 2.07
N PRO A 181 3.32 25.22 1.59
CA PRO A 181 3.73 25.59 0.23
C PRO A 181 2.93 24.93 -0.91
N PHE A 182 2.25 23.82 -0.65
CA PHE A 182 1.48 23.07 -1.64
C PHE A 182 -0.02 23.39 -1.62
N LEU A 183 -0.52 24.09 -0.60
CA LEU A 183 -1.93 24.48 -0.51
C LEU A 183 -2.41 25.31 -1.71
N PRO A 184 -1.62 26.25 -2.29
CA PRO A 184 -2.05 27.03 -3.45
C PRO A 184 -2.04 26.25 -4.77
N LEU A 185 -1.55 25.01 -4.79
CA LEU A 185 -1.43 24.21 -6.01
C LEU A 185 -2.68 23.36 -6.26
N PRO A 186 -3.03 23.11 -7.54
CA PRO A 186 -4.05 22.13 -7.89
C PRO A 186 -3.71 20.70 -7.47
N GLY A 187 -4.70 19.87 -7.13
CA GLY A 187 -4.48 18.48 -6.68
C GLY A 187 -3.73 17.64 -7.70
N LYS A 188 -4.19 17.67 -8.96
CA LYS A 188 -3.52 17.03 -10.12
C LYS A 188 -2.14 17.63 -10.47
N ASP A 189 -1.74 18.72 -9.80
CA ASP A 189 -0.41 19.34 -9.89
C ASP A 189 0.40 19.11 -8.59
N ASN A 190 0.09 18.03 -7.84
CA ASN A 190 0.70 17.68 -6.55
C ASN A 190 0.34 18.65 -5.40
N GLY A 191 -0.75 19.40 -5.52
CA GLY A 191 -1.34 20.17 -4.42
C GLY A 191 -2.01 19.30 -3.37
N LEU A 192 -2.55 19.93 -2.32
CA LEU A 192 -3.26 19.20 -1.25
C LEU A 192 -4.50 18.50 -1.82
N ASP A 193 -4.54 17.18 -1.65
CA ASP A 193 -5.61 16.32 -2.12
C ASP A 193 -5.77 15.13 -1.18
N VAL A 194 -6.93 15.03 -0.54
CA VAL A 194 -7.25 13.98 0.43
C VAL A 194 -8.17 12.98 -0.26
N GLU A 195 -7.75 11.73 -0.32
CA GLU A 195 -8.56 10.65 -0.91
C GLU A 195 -8.75 9.53 0.13
N GLY A 196 -7.66 9.08 0.76
CA GLY A 196 -7.75 8.00 1.74
C GLY A 196 -8.25 8.42 3.11
N ILE A 197 -9.10 7.59 3.73
CA ILE A 197 -9.51 7.73 5.13
C ILE A 197 -9.55 6.38 5.86
N ALA A 198 -8.98 6.36 7.06
CA ALA A 198 -9.11 5.26 8.01
C ALA A 198 -9.45 5.80 9.41
N VAL A 199 -10.23 5.04 10.18
CA VAL A 199 -10.61 5.43 11.55
C VAL A 199 -10.36 4.28 12.51
N ALA A 200 -9.67 4.57 13.62
CA ALA A 200 -9.35 3.61 14.66
C ALA A 200 -9.46 4.26 16.05
N GLY A 201 -10.56 3.97 16.75
CA GLY A 201 -10.88 4.60 18.03
C GLY A 201 -11.12 6.10 17.83
N PRO A 202 -10.45 6.97 18.61
CA PRO A 202 -10.58 8.42 18.48
C PRO A 202 -9.73 9.01 17.34
N ARG A 203 -8.95 8.20 16.63
CA ARG A 203 -8.01 8.67 15.60
C ARG A 203 -8.60 8.53 14.22
N VAL A 204 -8.47 9.59 13.43
CA VAL A 204 -8.79 9.62 12.00
C VAL A 204 -7.49 9.83 11.23
N TYR A 205 -7.20 8.95 10.28
CA TYR A 205 -6.06 9.02 9.40
C TYR A 205 -6.53 9.48 8.02
N LEU A 206 -5.99 10.60 7.52
CA LEU A 206 -6.24 11.12 6.18
C LEU A 206 -5.01 10.88 5.31
N GLY A 207 -5.16 10.05 4.29
CA GLY A 207 -4.16 9.75 3.29
C GLY A 207 -4.16 10.81 2.19
N LEU A 208 -3.01 11.42 1.94
CA LEU A 208 -2.87 12.43 0.90
C LEU A 208 -2.48 11.78 -0.43
N ARG A 209 -3.27 11.98 -1.49
CA ARG A 209 -2.78 11.75 -2.85
C ARG A 209 -1.66 12.73 -3.16
N GLY A 210 -1.86 13.99 -2.83
CA GLY A 210 -0.87 15.05 -2.93
C GLY A 210 -0.87 15.94 -1.68
N PRO A 211 0.27 16.52 -1.29
CA PRO A 211 1.56 16.46 -1.98
C PRO A 211 2.38 15.20 -1.65
N VAL A 212 3.14 14.73 -2.64
CA VAL A 212 4.24 13.75 -2.45
C VAL A 212 5.58 14.47 -2.44
N LEU A 213 6.37 14.23 -1.39
CA LEU A 213 7.60 14.97 -1.10
C LEU A 213 8.82 14.10 -1.38
N ARG A 214 9.52 14.31 -2.52
CA ARG A 214 10.68 13.50 -2.93
C ARG A 214 10.44 11.98 -2.87
N GLY A 215 9.22 11.54 -3.20
CA GLY A 215 8.79 10.15 -3.16
C GLY A 215 8.32 9.64 -1.80
N TRP A 216 8.01 10.56 -0.88
CA TRP A 216 7.36 10.27 0.40
C TRP A 216 5.92 10.77 0.36
N ALA A 217 4.96 9.87 0.52
CA ALA A 217 3.56 10.21 0.70
C ALA A 217 3.30 10.61 2.15
N VAL A 218 2.21 11.32 2.40
CA VAL A 218 1.89 11.90 3.70
C VAL A 218 0.55 11.35 4.19
N VAL A 219 0.50 11.00 5.47
CA VAL A 219 -0.74 10.70 6.19
C VAL A 219 -0.86 11.68 7.36
N LEU A 220 -2.01 12.33 7.49
CA LEU A 220 -2.36 13.16 8.64
C LEU A 220 -3.13 12.31 9.66
N GLU A 221 -2.71 12.31 10.91
CA GLU A 221 -3.47 11.73 12.02
C GLU A 221 -4.14 12.87 12.80
N LEU A 222 -5.46 12.80 12.91
CA LEU A 222 -6.34 13.76 13.56
C LEU A 222 -7.06 13.10 14.76
N ARG A 223 -7.50 13.92 15.72
CA ARG A 223 -8.40 13.51 16.82
C ARG A 223 -9.65 14.38 16.85
N PRO A 224 -10.58 14.19 15.89
CA PRO A 224 -11.83 14.93 15.89
C PRO A 224 -12.76 14.45 17.00
N GLU A 225 -13.38 15.40 17.69
CA GLU A 225 -14.44 15.15 18.66
C GLU A 225 -15.64 16.04 18.39
N VAL A 226 -16.79 15.68 18.96
CA VAL A 226 -17.99 16.52 18.89
C VAL A 226 -17.76 17.78 19.70
N ASP A 227 -18.09 18.92 19.12
CA ASP A 227 -18.14 20.17 19.86
C ASP A 227 -19.28 20.09 20.90
N PRO A 228 -18.99 20.20 22.21
CA PRO A 228 -20.00 20.05 23.26
C PRO A 228 -21.10 21.12 23.19
N ASP A 229 -20.78 22.30 22.62
CA ASP A 229 -21.72 23.42 22.50
C ASP A 229 -22.46 23.40 21.15
N THR A 230 -21.93 22.69 20.15
CA THR A 230 -22.53 22.56 18.81
C THR A 230 -22.41 21.12 18.31
N PRO A 231 -23.31 20.20 18.70
CA PRO A 231 -23.19 18.77 18.45
C PRO A 231 -23.10 18.33 16.97
N GLU A 232 -23.51 19.19 16.04
CA GLU A 232 -23.40 19.02 14.59
C GLU A 232 -21.99 19.34 14.06
N ARG A 233 -21.08 19.83 14.91
CA ARG A 233 -19.73 20.22 14.55
C ARG A 233 -18.71 19.28 15.17
N LEU A 234 -17.68 18.96 14.38
CA LEU A 234 -16.46 18.32 14.84
C LEU A 234 -15.38 19.39 15.06
N ARG A 235 -14.66 19.28 16.18
CA ARG A 235 -13.46 20.07 16.48
C ARG A 235 -12.25 19.15 16.64
N LEU A 236 -11.06 19.64 16.27
CA LEU A 236 -9.83 18.89 16.48
C LEU A 236 -9.33 19.07 17.91
N THR A 237 -9.02 17.97 18.58
CA THR A 237 -8.28 17.99 19.84
C THR A 237 -6.78 17.96 19.57
N ALA A 238 -6.05 18.74 20.35
CA ALA A 238 -4.60 18.75 20.28
C ALA A 238 -4.01 17.42 20.77
N PHE A 239 -2.90 17.02 20.17
CA PHE A 239 -2.03 15.98 20.67
C PHE A 239 -1.19 16.49 21.85
N ASP A 240 -0.41 15.60 22.48
CA ASP A 240 0.38 15.91 23.68
C ASP A 240 1.42 17.02 23.46
N ASP A 241 1.81 17.27 22.20
CA ASP A 241 2.70 18.34 21.78
C ASP A 241 1.98 19.66 21.46
N GLY A 242 0.67 19.73 21.70
CA GLY A 242 -0.18 20.89 21.45
C GLY A 242 -0.60 21.07 19.99
N ARG A 243 -0.16 20.21 19.06
CA ARG A 243 -0.51 20.34 17.64
C ARG A 243 -1.91 19.74 17.36
N PRO A 244 -2.67 20.29 16.42
CA PRO A 244 -4.00 19.77 16.06
C PRO A 244 -3.96 18.51 15.18
N TYR A 245 -2.78 18.12 14.69
CA TYR A 245 -2.55 16.91 13.90
C TYR A 245 -1.13 16.38 14.08
N ARG A 246 -0.94 15.10 13.75
CA ARG A 246 0.37 14.48 13.51
C ARG A 246 0.55 14.17 12.04
N LYS A 247 1.80 14.11 11.61
CA LYS A 247 2.18 13.86 10.22
C LYS A 247 3.08 12.63 10.14
N HIS A 248 2.63 11.63 9.41
CA HIS A 248 3.42 10.44 9.08
C HIS A 248 3.83 10.51 7.61
N VAL A 249 5.02 9.99 7.31
CA VAL A 249 5.52 9.96 5.93
C VAL A 249 5.87 8.55 5.52
N LEU A 250 5.36 8.10 4.38
CA LEU A 250 5.50 6.73 3.89
C LEU A 250 6.36 6.72 2.62
N ARG A 251 7.34 5.81 2.55
CA ARG A 251 8.20 5.67 1.36
C ARG A 251 7.48 4.92 0.23
N LEU A 252 6.52 5.59 -0.42
CA LEU A 252 5.73 5.05 -1.54
C LEU A 252 6.35 5.33 -2.92
N ARG A 253 7.62 5.77 -2.95
CA ARG A 253 8.45 5.89 -4.17
C ARG A 253 7.88 6.82 -5.25
N GLY A 254 7.09 7.83 -4.86
CA GLY A 254 6.49 8.80 -5.77
C GLY A 254 4.98 8.65 -5.92
N LEU A 255 4.40 7.57 -5.40
CA LEU A 255 2.95 7.36 -5.40
C LEU A 255 2.28 8.11 -4.25
N GLY A 256 1.09 8.62 -4.52
CA GLY A 256 0.17 9.19 -3.55
C GLY A 256 -0.73 8.11 -2.94
N ILE A 257 -1.43 8.46 -1.87
CA ILE A 257 -2.38 7.57 -1.20
C ILE A 257 -3.76 7.79 -1.80
N ARG A 258 -4.36 6.71 -2.29
CA ARG A 258 -5.73 6.69 -2.83
C ARG A 258 -6.74 6.26 -1.77
N ASP A 259 -6.39 5.24 -0.98
CA ASP A 259 -7.27 4.77 0.08
C ASP A 259 -6.50 4.14 1.27
N LEU A 260 -7.14 4.12 2.44
CA LEU A 260 -6.60 3.57 3.69
C LEU A 260 -7.60 2.60 4.34
N CYS A 261 -7.22 1.34 4.54
CA CYS A 261 -8.12 0.33 5.10
C CYS A 261 -7.54 -0.32 6.37
N PRO A 262 -8.16 -0.16 7.55
CA PRO A 262 -7.72 -0.84 8.78
C PRO A 262 -7.71 -2.36 8.66
N HIS A 263 -6.66 -3.01 9.17
CA HIS A 263 -6.55 -4.47 9.22
C HIS A 263 -5.74 -4.94 10.43
N GLY A 264 -6.43 -5.35 11.49
CA GLY A 264 -5.78 -5.66 12.78
C GLY A 264 -5.15 -4.39 13.37
N ASP A 265 -3.87 -4.46 13.74
CA ASP A 265 -3.09 -3.30 14.22
C ASP A 265 -2.43 -2.49 13.07
N ASP A 266 -2.62 -2.92 11.82
CA ASP A 266 -2.00 -2.35 10.63
C ASP A 266 -3.00 -1.48 9.85
N LEU A 267 -2.47 -0.67 8.93
CA LEU A 267 -3.26 -0.04 7.85
C LEU A 267 -2.79 -0.58 6.50
N LEU A 268 -3.75 -1.02 5.68
CA LEU A 268 -3.51 -1.19 4.25
C LEU A 268 -3.58 0.18 3.57
N VAL A 269 -2.67 0.40 2.62
CA VAL A 269 -2.53 1.66 1.89
C VAL A 269 -2.60 1.36 0.41
N LEU A 270 -3.68 1.78 -0.24
CA LEU A 270 -3.76 1.81 -1.70
C LEU A 270 -2.98 3.02 -2.18
N ALA A 271 -2.01 2.79 -3.07
CA ALA A 271 -1.12 3.83 -3.56
C ALA A 271 -1.04 3.81 -5.09
N GLY A 272 -1.14 4.99 -5.69
CA GLY A 272 -1.14 5.18 -7.14
C GLY A 272 -0.53 6.52 -7.57
N PRO A 273 -0.50 6.82 -8.88
CA PRO A 273 0.01 8.09 -9.40
C PRO A 273 -0.67 9.32 -8.78
N THR A 274 0.04 10.43 -8.66
CA THR A 274 -0.49 11.68 -8.07
C THR A 274 -1.06 12.66 -9.08
N MET A 275 -0.75 12.47 -10.36
CA MET A 275 -1.12 13.35 -11.46
C MET A 275 -1.98 12.57 -12.46
N ASP A 276 -2.45 13.26 -13.49
CA ASP A 276 -3.24 12.72 -14.61
C ASP A 276 -2.37 11.82 -15.51
N LEU A 277 -2.00 10.64 -15.01
CA LEU A 277 -1.21 9.64 -15.72
C LEU A 277 -1.55 8.22 -15.29
N ASP A 278 -1.50 7.31 -16.24
CA ASP A 278 -1.52 5.88 -15.98
C ASP A 278 -0.20 5.44 -15.36
N GLY A 279 -0.25 4.59 -14.33
CA GLY A 279 0.95 4.18 -13.65
C GLY A 279 0.72 3.09 -12.61
N PRO A 280 1.81 2.63 -11.97
CA PRO A 280 1.75 1.49 -11.08
C PRO A 280 0.84 1.77 -9.88
N VAL A 281 -0.02 0.80 -9.60
CA VAL A 281 -0.90 0.79 -8.43
C VAL A 281 -0.53 -0.38 -7.53
N HIS A 282 -0.37 -0.09 -6.25
CA HIS A 282 0.10 -1.05 -5.25
C HIS A 282 -0.74 -0.97 -3.98
N VAL A 283 -0.88 -2.12 -3.32
CA VAL A 283 -1.34 -2.15 -1.92
C VAL A 283 -0.13 -2.39 -1.04
N PHE A 284 0.10 -1.47 -0.11
CA PHE A 284 1.09 -1.59 0.94
C PHE A 284 0.41 -1.91 2.26
N ARG A 285 1.18 -2.47 3.20
CA ARG A 285 0.80 -2.64 4.59
C ARG A 285 1.75 -1.84 5.47
N TRP A 286 1.19 -0.89 6.20
CA TRP A 286 1.88 -0.13 7.23
C TRP A 286 1.67 -0.81 8.57
N HIS A 287 2.74 -1.42 9.06
CA HIS A 287 2.71 -2.31 10.22
C HIS A 287 2.65 -1.57 11.56
N GLY A 288 1.80 -2.04 12.47
CA GLY A 288 1.69 -1.60 13.86
C GLY A 288 1.31 -0.13 14.04
N THR A 289 0.82 0.52 12.98
CA THR A 289 0.50 1.97 12.98
C THR A 289 -0.59 2.33 13.97
N LEU A 290 -1.56 1.44 14.18
CA LEU A 290 -2.62 1.70 15.15
C LEU A 290 -2.11 1.61 16.60
N GLN A 291 -0.90 1.13 16.84
CA GLN A 291 -0.26 1.16 18.16
C GLN A 291 0.77 2.29 18.30
N ALA A 292 1.04 3.04 17.23
CA ALA A 292 1.97 4.15 17.27
C ALA A 292 1.37 5.35 18.00
N ASP A 293 2.17 5.95 18.87
CA ASP A 293 1.84 7.11 19.68
C ASP A 293 2.67 8.35 19.31
N THR A 294 3.53 8.26 18.30
CA THR A 294 4.34 9.36 17.77
C THR A 294 4.32 9.39 16.24
N PRO A 295 4.56 10.55 15.60
CA PRO A 295 4.80 10.65 14.16
C PRO A 295 5.83 9.63 13.67
N GLN A 296 5.59 9.01 12.50
CA GLN A 296 6.46 7.96 11.96
C GLN A 296 7.03 8.32 10.58
N VAL A 297 8.30 7.97 10.38
CA VAL A 297 8.93 7.88 9.07
C VAL A 297 8.94 6.42 8.64
N VAL A 298 7.99 6.07 7.80
CA VAL A 298 7.56 4.70 7.52
C VAL A 298 8.26 4.15 6.28
N ARG A 299 9.13 3.16 6.51
CA ARG A 299 9.94 2.46 5.49
C ARG A 299 10.51 1.16 6.07
N GLY A 300 11.06 0.30 5.21
CA GLY A 300 11.70 -0.95 5.64
C GLY A 300 10.69 -1.87 6.33
N ASP A 301 11.04 -2.38 7.51
CA ASP A 301 10.20 -3.32 8.26
C ASP A 301 8.81 -2.75 8.66
N LEU A 302 8.62 -1.43 8.66
CA LEU A 302 7.32 -0.80 8.93
C LEU A 302 6.38 -0.78 7.72
N LEU A 303 6.87 -1.10 6.52
CA LEU A 303 6.10 -0.97 5.28
C LEU A 303 6.45 -2.07 4.29
N THR A 304 5.50 -2.97 4.06
CA THR A 304 5.62 -4.02 3.05
C THR A 304 4.71 -3.73 1.87
N ARG A 305 5.13 -4.11 0.66
CA ARG A 305 4.26 -4.10 -0.52
C ARG A 305 3.61 -5.47 -0.61
N GLU A 306 2.30 -5.51 -0.45
CA GLU A 306 1.52 -6.75 -0.42
C GLU A 306 1.10 -7.17 -1.81
N LEU A 307 0.60 -6.21 -2.61
CA LEU A 307 -0.06 -6.47 -3.87
C LEU A 307 0.35 -5.48 -4.95
N ASP A 308 0.43 -5.98 -6.18
CA ASP A 308 0.43 -5.18 -7.40
C ASP A 308 -0.96 -5.33 -8.05
N LEU A 309 -1.63 -4.21 -8.30
CA LEU A 309 -2.96 -4.18 -8.91
C LEU A 309 -2.88 -3.85 -10.41
N PRO A 310 -3.83 -4.35 -11.23
CA PRO A 310 -3.87 -3.99 -12.64
C PRO A 310 -4.18 -2.49 -12.80
N TYR A 311 -3.66 -1.92 -13.88
CA TYR A 311 -3.99 -0.59 -14.38
C TYR A 311 -3.93 -0.62 -15.91
N GLY A 312 -4.80 0.13 -16.57
CA GLY A 312 -4.86 0.26 -18.03
C GLY A 312 -4.37 1.62 -18.51
N GLU A 313 -4.51 1.85 -19.82
CA GLU A 313 -4.35 3.19 -20.40
C GLU A 313 -5.71 3.89 -20.35
N GLY A 314 -5.88 4.82 -19.40
CA GLY A 314 -7.12 5.56 -19.16
C GLY A 314 -8.28 4.71 -18.60
N HIS A 315 -7.99 3.56 -18.00
CA HIS A 315 -9.01 2.71 -17.36
C HIS A 315 -8.43 1.85 -16.23
N ASP A 316 -9.32 1.25 -15.43
CA ASP A 316 -8.99 0.41 -14.26
C ASP A 316 -8.11 1.15 -13.25
N HIS A 317 -8.46 2.39 -12.93
CA HIS A 317 -7.82 3.15 -11.86
C HIS A 317 -8.38 2.66 -10.53
N ALA A 318 -7.65 1.81 -9.80
CA ALA A 318 -8.12 1.40 -8.48
C ALA A 318 -8.10 2.62 -7.55
N GLU A 319 -9.26 2.95 -6.98
CA GLU A 319 -9.44 4.10 -6.11
C GLU A 319 -9.89 3.70 -4.70
N GLY A 320 -10.63 2.59 -4.54
CA GLY A 320 -11.12 2.14 -3.23
C GLY A 320 -10.78 0.69 -2.89
N ILE A 321 -10.49 0.41 -1.61
CA ILE A 321 -10.25 -0.94 -1.09
C ILE A 321 -11.01 -1.26 0.20
N GLY A 322 -11.51 -2.49 0.31
CA GLY A 322 -12.19 -2.99 1.52
C GLY A 322 -11.77 -4.40 1.88
N VAL A 323 -11.58 -4.71 3.16
CA VAL A 323 -11.26 -6.08 3.60
C VAL A 323 -12.55 -6.91 3.67
N LEU A 324 -12.54 -8.08 3.03
CA LEU A 324 -13.62 -9.08 3.04
C LEU A 324 -13.17 -10.37 3.71
N GLY A 325 -14.17 -11.12 4.21
CA GLY A 325 -13.98 -12.45 4.75
C GLY A 325 -13.38 -12.46 6.17
N PRO A 326 -13.11 -13.65 6.71
CA PRO A 326 -12.63 -13.80 8.07
C PRO A 326 -11.16 -13.36 8.21
N ALA A 327 -10.76 -12.97 9.41
CA ALA A 327 -9.43 -12.42 9.70
C ALA A 327 -8.27 -13.40 9.42
N ASP A 328 -8.52 -14.71 9.43
CA ASP A 328 -7.55 -15.77 9.17
C ASP A 328 -7.33 -16.05 7.66
N SER A 329 -8.26 -15.61 6.81
CA SER A 329 -8.13 -15.66 5.35
C SER A 329 -8.75 -14.41 4.73
N PRO A 330 -8.15 -13.22 4.95
CA PRO A 330 -8.70 -11.98 4.47
C PRO A 330 -8.55 -11.86 2.95
N ARG A 331 -9.54 -11.25 2.31
CA ARG A 331 -9.50 -10.85 0.91
C ARG A 331 -9.61 -9.33 0.85
N LEU A 332 -9.15 -8.75 -0.24
CA LEU A 332 -9.38 -7.34 -0.54
C LEU A 332 -10.38 -7.25 -1.68
N LEU A 333 -11.46 -6.52 -1.46
CA LEU A 333 -12.29 -5.99 -2.51
C LEU A 333 -11.64 -4.72 -3.05
N VAL A 334 -11.55 -4.60 -4.37
CA VAL A 334 -11.00 -3.44 -5.07
C VAL A 334 -12.06 -2.90 -6.01
N VAL A 335 -12.36 -1.61 -5.88
CA VAL A 335 -13.21 -0.86 -6.81
C VAL A 335 -12.36 0.10 -7.63
N TYR A 336 -12.90 0.50 -8.78
CA TYR A 336 -12.17 1.25 -9.79
C TYR A 336 -12.97 2.48 -10.19
N ASP A 337 -12.25 3.58 -10.37
CA ASP A 337 -12.67 4.67 -11.24
C ASP A 337 -12.40 4.28 -12.71
N SER A 338 -13.28 4.74 -13.59
CA SER A 338 -13.22 4.52 -15.03
C SER A 338 -12.93 3.04 -15.36
N PRO A 339 -13.79 2.10 -14.92
CA PRO A 339 -13.58 0.67 -15.11
C PRO A 339 -13.48 0.35 -16.60
N SER A 340 -12.60 -0.60 -16.95
CA SER A 340 -12.48 -1.04 -18.33
C SER A 340 -13.81 -1.61 -18.85
N PRO A 341 -14.05 -1.59 -20.18
CA PRO A 341 -15.24 -2.18 -20.77
C PRO A 341 -15.47 -3.66 -20.37
N ALA A 342 -14.42 -4.40 -20.03
CA ALA A 342 -14.52 -5.79 -19.56
C ALA A 342 -15.13 -5.93 -18.15
N ARG A 343 -15.17 -4.85 -17.37
CA ARG A 343 -15.80 -4.78 -16.04
C ARG A 343 -17.24 -4.29 -16.09
N LEU A 344 -17.71 -3.83 -17.24
CA LEU A 344 -19.08 -3.40 -17.45
C LEU A 344 -19.87 -4.59 -18.03
N THR A 345 -20.92 -5.02 -17.33
CA THR A 345 -21.75 -6.13 -17.77
C THR A 345 -22.96 -5.65 -18.58
N ASP A 346 -23.54 -6.53 -19.41
CA ASP A 346 -24.71 -6.21 -20.24
C ASP A 346 -25.94 -5.75 -19.43
N ASP A 347 -26.04 -6.17 -18.16
CA ASP A 347 -27.10 -5.75 -17.23
C ASP A 347 -26.81 -4.40 -16.53
N GLY A 348 -25.73 -3.71 -16.93
CA GLY A 348 -25.32 -2.41 -16.39
C GLY A 348 -24.69 -2.48 -15.00
N SER A 349 -24.23 -3.66 -14.58
CA SER A 349 -23.48 -3.82 -13.32
C SER A 349 -21.99 -3.56 -13.54
N VAL A 350 -21.28 -3.25 -12.45
CA VAL A 350 -19.83 -3.06 -12.44
C VAL A 350 -19.16 -4.21 -11.70
N LEU A 351 -18.07 -4.74 -12.26
CA LEU A 351 -17.28 -5.81 -11.63
C LEU A 351 -16.14 -5.25 -10.77
N ALA A 352 -16.22 -5.52 -9.47
CA ALA A 352 -15.15 -5.31 -8.52
C ALA A 352 -14.27 -6.56 -8.40
N ASP A 353 -12.98 -6.38 -8.13
CA ASP A 353 -12.04 -7.49 -7.97
C ASP A 353 -11.98 -7.94 -6.51
N VAL A 354 -11.95 -9.25 -6.30
CA VAL A 354 -11.62 -9.86 -5.01
C VAL A 354 -10.27 -10.53 -5.15
N VAL A 355 -9.30 -10.00 -4.43
CA VAL A 355 -7.92 -10.47 -4.44
C VAL A 355 -7.54 -11.04 -3.10
N ARG A 356 -6.74 -12.11 -3.11
CA ARG A 356 -6.22 -12.68 -1.88
C ARG A 356 -5.22 -11.72 -1.24
N LEU A 357 -5.47 -11.30 0.00
CA LEU A 357 -4.44 -10.65 0.78
C LEU A 357 -3.47 -11.74 1.27
N PRO A 358 -2.16 -11.55 1.14
CA PRO A 358 -1.19 -12.32 1.89
C PRO A 358 -1.61 -12.20 3.36
N GLY A 359 -1.89 -13.34 4.00
CA GLY A 359 -2.54 -13.38 5.30
C GLY A 359 -1.82 -12.48 6.31
N ALA A 360 -2.58 -11.73 7.12
CA ALA A 360 -1.98 -11.10 8.29
C ALA A 360 -1.43 -12.21 9.19
N PRO A 361 -0.23 -12.05 9.76
CA PRO A 361 0.28 -12.99 10.74
C PRO A 361 -0.56 -12.87 12.01
N GLY A 362 -1.59 -13.70 12.12
CA GLY A 362 -2.30 -13.95 13.37
C GLY A 362 -1.32 -14.53 14.39
N GLY A 363 -1.30 -13.91 15.57
CA GLY A 363 -0.63 -14.30 16.81
C GLY A 363 0.06 -15.67 16.83
N SER A 364 1.30 -15.70 16.38
CA SER A 364 2.32 -16.62 16.87
C SER A 364 3.66 -15.90 16.78
N ALA A 365 4.53 -16.13 17.76
CA ALA A 365 5.85 -15.52 17.85
C ALA A 365 6.60 -15.57 16.50
N PRO A 366 7.43 -14.56 16.19
CA PRO A 366 7.79 -14.20 14.83
C PRO A 366 8.65 -15.28 14.18
N ASP A 367 8.24 -15.78 13.02
CA ASP A 367 9.16 -16.47 12.12
C ASP A 367 9.31 -15.69 10.80
N THR A 368 10.15 -14.66 10.92
CA THR A 368 10.94 -14.00 9.87
C THR A 368 10.21 -13.32 8.70
N ALA A 369 9.86 -12.05 8.91
CA ALA A 369 10.08 -11.02 7.89
C ALA A 369 11.49 -11.23 7.29
N SER A 370 11.61 -11.19 5.97
CA SER A 370 12.93 -11.22 5.33
C SER A 370 13.74 -10.07 5.92
N PRO A 371 14.86 -10.34 6.61
CA PRO A 371 15.61 -9.28 7.27
C PRO A 371 16.06 -8.25 6.24
N ASP A 372 15.87 -6.96 6.53
CA ASP A 372 16.33 -5.84 5.70
C ASP A 372 17.86 -5.89 5.53
N VAL A 373 18.30 -6.61 4.50
CA VAL A 373 19.70 -6.78 4.15
C VAL A 373 19.93 -6.34 2.72
N HIS A 374 21.10 -5.75 2.46
CA HIS A 374 21.49 -5.29 1.13
C HIS A 374 22.94 -5.65 0.83
N LEU A 375 23.23 -5.78 -0.46
CA LEU A 375 24.56 -6.14 -0.96
C LEU A 375 25.38 -4.87 -1.24
N ARG A 376 26.49 -4.69 -0.52
CA ARG A 376 27.45 -3.60 -0.76
C ARG A 376 28.72 -4.12 -1.43
N GLU A 377 29.29 -3.30 -2.31
CA GLU A 377 30.62 -3.57 -2.86
C GLU A 377 31.67 -3.55 -1.76
N ILE A 378 32.69 -4.42 -1.89
CA ILE A 378 33.79 -4.47 -0.93
C ILE A 378 34.88 -3.51 -1.40
N THR A 379 34.97 -2.36 -0.74
CA THR A 379 35.99 -1.33 -0.95
C THR A 379 37.04 -1.41 0.14
N ASP A 380 38.10 -0.63 0.05
CA ASP A 380 39.12 -0.60 1.11
C ASP A 380 38.56 -0.11 2.44
N ASP A 381 37.54 0.75 2.42
CA ASP A 381 36.87 1.30 3.61
C ASP A 381 36.15 0.23 4.45
N ASN A 382 35.63 -0.82 3.82
CA ASN A 382 34.86 -1.85 4.52
C ASN A 382 35.54 -3.22 4.56
N ARG A 383 36.65 -3.41 3.84
CA ARG A 383 37.34 -4.69 3.67
C ARG A 383 37.71 -5.35 4.99
N GLU A 384 38.21 -4.59 5.95
CA GLU A 384 38.63 -5.11 7.25
C GLU A 384 37.43 -5.63 8.06
N ALA A 385 36.35 -4.86 8.12
CA ALA A 385 35.13 -5.24 8.83
C ALA A 385 34.49 -6.50 8.24
N VAL A 386 34.50 -6.65 6.91
CA VAL A 386 33.97 -7.85 6.23
C VAL A 386 34.92 -9.05 6.45
N ARG A 387 36.24 -8.85 6.49
CA ARG A 387 37.21 -9.90 6.86
C ARG A 387 37.07 -10.37 8.31
N ALA A 388 36.47 -9.55 9.18
CA ALA A 388 36.23 -9.90 10.57
C ALA A 388 35.04 -10.87 10.78
N LEU A 389 34.21 -11.12 9.76
CA LEU A 389 33.07 -12.03 9.85
C LEU A 389 33.51 -13.46 10.21
N ARG A 390 32.74 -14.14 11.08
CA ARG A 390 33.05 -15.51 11.55
C ARG A 390 31.82 -16.40 11.51
N VAL A 391 31.99 -17.65 11.05
CA VAL A 391 30.96 -18.70 11.20
C VAL A 391 31.11 -19.46 12.53
N ARG A 392 30.06 -20.18 12.95
CA ARG A 392 30.10 -21.03 14.16
C ARG A 392 31.17 -22.12 14.00
N GLY A 393 31.79 -22.56 15.10
CA GLY A 393 32.91 -23.50 15.09
C GLY A 393 32.66 -24.77 14.27
N ARG A 394 31.46 -25.35 14.40
CA ARG A 394 31.00 -26.55 13.66
C ARG A 394 30.84 -26.36 12.14
N GLN A 395 30.78 -25.13 11.65
CA GLN A 395 30.63 -24.80 10.23
C GLN A 395 31.93 -24.36 9.55
N LYS A 396 33.03 -24.22 10.32
CA LYS A 396 34.32 -23.78 9.77
C LYS A 396 34.89 -24.74 8.72
N ARG A 397 34.51 -26.03 8.75
CA ARG A 397 34.91 -27.01 7.73
C ARG A 397 34.19 -26.81 6.39
N PHE A 398 32.98 -26.24 6.40
CA PHE A 398 32.11 -26.18 5.22
C PHE A 398 32.19 -24.87 4.42
N VAL A 399 32.81 -23.81 4.97
CA VAL A 399 32.92 -22.51 4.28
C VAL A 399 34.26 -21.85 4.64
N ALA A 400 35.04 -21.45 3.63
CA ALA A 400 36.29 -20.73 3.86
C ALA A 400 36.06 -19.31 4.41
N SER A 401 37.07 -18.78 5.11
CA SER A 401 37.03 -17.40 5.59
C SER A 401 36.86 -16.39 4.45
N VAL A 402 36.34 -15.19 4.74
CA VAL A 402 36.27 -14.10 3.74
C VAL A 402 37.66 -13.79 3.17
N SER A 403 38.72 -13.80 3.99
CA SER A 403 40.08 -13.56 3.52
C SER A 403 40.56 -14.61 2.52
N CYS A 404 40.22 -15.89 2.72
CA CYS A 404 40.50 -16.95 1.76
C CYS A 404 39.66 -16.75 0.49
N SER A 405 38.36 -16.50 0.63
CA SER A 405 37.46 -16.26 -0.52
C SER A 405 37.94 -15.12 -1.43
N LEU A 406 38.44 -14.01 -0.85
CA LEU A 406 39.00 -12.90 -1.62
C LEU A 406 40.34 -13.26 -2.31
N ARG A 407 41.13 -14.16 -1.71
CA ARG A 407 42.35 -14.69 -2.34
C ARG A 407 42.01 -15.62 -3.50
N ASP A 408 41.08 -16.56 -3.29
CA ASP A 408 40.60 -17.49 -4.32
C ASP A 408 40.07 -16.73 -5.54
N ALA A 409 39.34 -15.63 -5.31
CA ALA A 409 38.86 -14.73 -6.35
C ALA A 409 40.01 -14.06 -7.13
N ALA A 410 41.06 -13.61 -6.45
CA ALA A 410 42.22 -12.98 -7.08
C ALA A 410 43.07 -13.98 -7.88
N GLU A 411 43.20 -15.22 -7.39
CA GLU A 411 43.95 -16.30 -8.03
C GLU A 411 43.19 -16.93 -9.21
N THR A 412 41.86 -16.78 -9.25
CA THR A 412 41.00 -17.37 -10.31
C THR A 412 40.19 -16.33 -11.09
N PRO A 413 40.82 -15.34 -11.76
CA PRO A 413 40.09 -14.28 -12.48
C PRO A 413 39.24 -14.81 -13.64
N LYS A 414 39.60 -15.98 -14.20
CA LYS A 414 38.84 -16.65 -15.28
C LYS A 414 37.43 -17.08 -14.83
N ALA A 415 37.22 -17.30 -13.53
CA ALA A 415 35.92 -17.59 -12.94
C ALA A 415 35.00 -16.35 -12.91
N ARG A 416 35.52 -15.15 -13.23
CA ARG A 416 34.80 -13.88 -13.12
C ARG A 416 34.08 -13.74 -11.76
N PRO A 417 34.85 -13.77 -10.67
CA PRO A 417 34.27 -13.70 -9.33
C PRO A 417 33.54 -12.38 -9.14
N TRP A 418 32.27 -12.47 -8.78
CA TRP A 418 31.44 -11.36 -8.35
C TRP A 418 31.14 -11.54 -6.86
N TYR A 419 31.56 -10.61 -6.02
CA TYR A 419 31.37 -10.72 -4.57
C TYR A 419 30.83 -9.42 -3.96
N ARG A 420 30.06 -9.57 -2.87
CA ARG A 420 29.47 -8.48 -2.11
C ARG A 420 29.49 -8.79 -0.63
N ALA A 421 29.61 -7.75 0.19
CA ALA A 421 29.32 -7.83 1.60
C ALA A 421 27.80 -7.71 1.82
N VAL A 422 27.26 -8.50 2.74
CA VAL A 422 25.86 -8.44 3.15
C VAL A 422 25.78 -7.53 4.37
N TYR A 423 24.96 -6.49 4.29
CA TYR A 423 24.77 -5.52 5.35
C TYR A 423 23.35 -5.57 5.90
N ARG A 424 23.18 -5.27 7.19
CA ARG A 424 21.90 -4.91 7.80
C ARG A 424 22.06 -3.50 8.37
N GLY A 425 21.38 -2.52 7.79
CA GLY A 425 21.73 -1.11 8.02
C GLY A 425 23.20 -0.86 7.65
N ASP A 426 24.02 -0.44 8.61
CA ASP A 426 25.46 -0.18 8.43
C ASP A 426 26.37 -1.25 9.04
N GLU A 427 25.82 -2.34 9.59
CA GLU A 427 26.62 -3.45 10.10
C GLU A 427 26.84 -4.52 9.01
N PRO A 428 28.09 -4.96 8.74
CA PRO A 428 28.33 -6.13 7.89
C PRO A 428 27.91 -7.40 8.64
N VAL A 429 26.99 -8.15 8.07
CA VAL A 429 26.40 -9.37 8.66
C VAL A 429 26.71 -10.64 7.85
N GLY A 430 27.28 -10.51 6.65
CA GLY A 430 27.60 -11.66 5.81
C GLY A 430 28.43 -11.32 4.56
N PHE A 431 28.67 -12.33 3.72
CA PHE A 431 29.44 -12.26 2.49
C PHE A 431 28.85 -13.25 1.47
N VAL A 432 28.82 -12.84 0.21
CA VAL A 432 28.38 -13.68 -0.90
C VAL A 432 29.36 -13.55 -2.07
N MET A 433 29.61 -14.66 -2.76
CA MET A 433 30.47 -14.72 -3.94
C MET A 433 29.91 -15.69 -4.98
N LEU A 434 29.88 -15.26 -6.23
CA LEU A 434 29.46 -16.02 -7.39
C LEU A 434 30.58 -16.07 -8.43
N SER A 435 30.65 -17.14 -9.20
CA SER A 435 31.23 -17.12 -10.53
C SER A 435 30.16 -16.60 -11.50
N TRP A 436 30.42 -15.46 -12.16
CA TRP A 436 29.42 -14.71 -12.92
C TRP A 436 29.75 -14.67 -14.41
N LYS A 437 29.02 -15.46 -15.20
CA LYS A 437 29.17 -15.61 -16.66
C LYS A 437 30.62 -15.86 -17.12
N PRO A 438 31.33 -16.85 -16.56
CA PRO A 438 32.66 -17.20 -17.05
C PRO A 438 32.59 -17.60 -18.53
N ARG A 439 33.62 -17.24 -19.31
CA ARG A 439 33.68 -17.55 -20.75
C ARG A 439 34.01 -19.03 -21.03
N SER A 440 34.75 -19.65 -20.11
CA SER A 440 35.10 -21.08 -20.06
C SER A 440 35.76 -21.34 -18.69
N GLY A 441 35.59 -22.54 -18.12
CA GLY A 441 36.20 -22.88 -16.83
C GLY A 441 35.58 -24.11 -16.17
N GLN A 442 36.17 -24.50 -15.02
CA GLN A 442 35.74 -25.66 -14.19
C GLN A 442 34.39 -25.47 -13.49
N TYR A 443 33.86 -24.24 -13.43
CA TYR A 443 32.62 -23.92 -12.73
C TYR A 443 31.40 -24.23 -13.60
N ARG A 444 30.47 -25.03 -13.06
CA ARG A 444 29.26 -25.49 -13.76
C ARG A 444 28.21 -24.37 -13.86
N GLY A 445 27.71 -24.13 -15.07
CA GLY A 445 26.65 -23.14 -15.33
C GLY A 445 27.13 -21.71 -15.54
N ARG A 446 26.21 -20.83 -15.97
CA ARG A 446 26.50 -19.39 -16.20
C ARG A 446 26.56 -18.58 -14.91
N HIS A 447 25.95 -19.08 -13.83
CA HIS A 447 25.88 -18.46 -12.52
C HIS A 447 26.06 -19.53 -11.45
N PHE A 448 27.22 -19.54 -10.80
CA PHE A 448 27.54 -20.51 -9.76
C PHE A 448 27.75 -19.80 -8.42
N LEU A 449 26.95 -20.10 -7.42
CA LEU A 449 27.11 -19.63 -6.05
C LEU A 449 28.31 -20.34 -5.42
N TRP A 450 29.42 -19.61 -5.34
CA TRP A 450 30.70 -20.12 -4.87
C TRP A 450 30.84 -20.01 -3.34
N ARG A 451 30.36 -18.90 -2.74
CA ARG A 451 30.36 -18.73 -1.29
C ARG A 451 29.10 -18.03 -0.82
N LEU A 452 28.54 -18.51 0.29
CA LEU A 452 27.54 -17.79 1.09
C LEU A 452 27.91 -17.95 2.57
N LEU A 453 28.15 -16.82 3.23
CA LEU A 453 28.56 -16.78 4.62
C LEU A 453 27.72 -15.77 5.39
N ILE A 454 27.04 -16.21 6.45
CA ILE A 454 26.38 -15.32 7.42
C ILE A 454 27.13 -15.41 8.75
N ASP A 455 27.46 -14.26 9.33
CA ASP A 455 28.17 -14.19 10.61
C ASP A 455 27.38 -14.91 11.71
N LYS A 456 28.08 -15.66 12.55
CA LYS A 456 27.52 -16.48 13.63
C LYS A 456 26.58 -15.72 14.56
N ARG A 457 26.80 -14.40 14.73
CA ARG A 457 25.97 -13.50 15.56
C ARG A 457 24.59 -13.25 14.96
N HIS A 458 24.47 -13.46 13.65
CA HIS A 458 23.30 -13.11 12.84
C HIS A 458 22.65 -14.32 12.15
N GLN A 459 23.18 -15.53 12.33
CA GLN A 459 22.59 -16.78 11.82
C GLN A 459 21.23 -17.11 12.48
N GLY A 460 20.38 -17.83 11.76
CA GLY A 460 19.05 -18.24 12.25
C GLY A 460 17.99 -17.13 12.20
N ARG A 461 18.28 -16.02 11.51
CA ARG A 461 17.40 -14.84 11.40
C ARG A 461 16.89 -14.60 9.98
N GLY A 462 16.84 -15.64 9.14
CA GLY A 462 16.41 -15.51 7.73
C GLY A 462 17.40 -14.84 6.76
N ILE A 463 18.55 -14.32 7.22
CA ILE A 463 19.48 -13.52 6.37
C ILE A 463 19.98 -14.29 5.16
N GLY A 464 20.37 -15.56 5.32
CA GLY A 464 20.84 -16.37 4.20
C GLY A 464 19.78 -16.52 3.10
N ARG A 465 18.50 -16.64 3.49
CA ARG A 465 17.37 -16.72 2.56
C ARG A 465 17.19 -15.39 1.82
N ALA A 466 17.21 -14.27 2.55
CA ALA A 466 17.08 -12.94 1.95
C ALA A 466 18.22 -12.63 0.95
N VAL A 467 19.45 -13.03 1.27
CA VAL A 467 20.59 -12.90 0.35
C VAL A 467 20.38 -13.75 -0.90
N LEU A 468 20.00 -15.03 -0.75
CA LEU A 468 19.74 -15.89 -1.92
C LEU A 468 18.62 -15.34 -2.81
N THR A 469 17.55 -14.79 -2.23
CA THR A 469 16.48 -14.15 -3.01
C THR A 469 17.01 -13.00 -3.87
N GLN A 470 17.82 -12.09 -3.29
CA GLN A 470 18.44 -11.01 -4.06
C GLN A 470 19.38 -11.52 -5.17
N ILE A 471 20.13 -12.59 -4.91
CA ILE A 471 20.97 -13.22 -5.94
C ILE A 471 20.11 -13.81 -7.07
N VAL A 472 19.01 -14.47 -6.74
CA VAL A 472 18.08 -15.00 -7.75
C VAL A 472 17.52 -13.89 -8.62
N ASP A 473 17.12 -12.75 -8.03
CA ASP A 473 16.62 -11.61 -8.78
C ASP A 473 17.69 -11.01 -9.71
N LEU A 474 18.94 -10.91 -9.24
CA LEU A 474 20.07 -10.51 -10.08
C LEU A 474 20.30 -11.49 -11.24
N VAL A 475 20.24 -12.79 -10.99
CA VAL A 475 20.43 -13.83 -12.03
C VAL A 475 19.28 -13.78 -13.04
N ARG A 476 18.03 -13.58 -12.61
CA ARG A 476 16.87 -13.42 -13.50
C ARG A 476 16.98 -12.18 -14.38
N ALA A 477 17.32 -11.03 -13.79
CA ALA A 477 17.53 -9.78 -14.53
C ALA A 477 18.66 -9.92 -15.57
N ASP A 478 19.59 -10.84 -15.33
CA ASP A 478 20.69 -11.18 -16.25
C ASP A 478 20.31 -12.18 -17.36
N GLY A 479 19.07 -12.69 -17.35
CA GLY A 479 18.58 -13.73 -18.26
C GLY A 479 19.10 -15.14 -17.91
N GLY A 480 19.45 -15.38 -16.65
CA GLY A 480 19.82 -16.70 -16.15
C GLY A 480 18.58 -17.57 -15.91
N THR A 481 18.64 -18.83 -16.36
CA THR A 481 17.57 -19.83 -16.23
C THR A 481 17.76 -20.78 -15.05
N GLU A 482 18.91 -20.68 -14.37
CA GLU A 482 19.21 -21.49 -13.19
C GLU A 482 20.31 -20.82 -12.35
N LEU A 483 20.37 -21.19 -11.08
CA LEU A 483 21.49 -20.92 -10.17
C LEU A 483 22.07 -22.26 -9.69
N VAL A 484 23.38 -22.45 -9.86
CA VAL A 484 24.08 -23.69 -9.47
C VAL A 484 24.92 -23.44 -8.22
N THR A 485 25.07 -24.44 -7.36
CA THR A 485 26.02 -24.44 -6.23
C THR A 485 26.46 -25.87 -5.92
N SER A 486 27.39 -26.05 -5.00
CA SER A 486 27.80 -27.37 -4.50
C SER A 486 27.91 -27.33 -2.98
N TYR A 487 27.87 -28.50 -2.34
CA TYR A 487 28.13 -28.60 -0.91
C TYR A 487 28.81 -29.92 -0.52
N GLU A 488 29.68 -29.85 0.49
CA GLU A 488 30.26 -31.04 1.12
C GLU A 488 29.21 -31.76 2.02
N PRO A 489 28.93 -33.05 1.80
CA PRO A 489 28.01 -33.83 2.63
C PRO A 489 28.51 -34.00 4.06
N GLY A 490 27.60 -33.93 5.04
CA GLY A 490 27.93 -34.22 6.43
C GLY A 490 26.94 -33.65 7.43
N GLU A 491 27.01 -34.13 8.68
CA GLU A 491 26.17 -33.66 9.76
C GLU A 491 26.38 -32.15 10.00
N GLY A 492 25.28 -31.38 9.98
CA GLY A 492 25.30 -29.93 10.09
C GLY A 492 25.70 -29.17 8.82
N GLY A 493 25.77 -29.86 7.67
CA GLY A 493 26.03 -29.26 6.35
C GLY A 493 24.87 -28.37 5.85
N PRO A 494 25.08 -27.63 4.75
CA PRO A 494 24.12 -26.63 4.28
C PRO A 494 22.95 -27.22 3.46
N TRP A 495 22.91 -28.53 3.22
CA TRP A 495 21.87 -29.19 2.42
C TRP A 495 20.43 -28.83 2.83
N PRO A 496 20.01 -28.96 4.11
CA PRO A 496 18.64 -28.63 4.50
C PRO A 496 18.27 -27.16 4.26
N PHE A 497 19.25 -26.26 4.19
CA PHE A 497 19.02 -24.85 3.87
C PHE A 497 18.76 -24.67 2.36
N TYR A 498 19.58 -25.27 1.50
CA TYR A 498 19.41 -25.20 0.05
C TYR A 498 18.15 -25.93 -0.42
N GLU A 499 17.86 -27.10 0.15
CA GLU A 499 16.65 -27.88 -0.14
C GLU A 499 15.38 -27.07 0.17
N ARG A 500 15.28 -26.48 1.37
CA ARG A 500 14.15 -25.61 1.76
C ARG A 500 14.01 -24.37 0.88
N PHE A 501 15.09 -23.89 0.27
CA PHE A 501 15.04 -22.77 -0.67
C PHE A 501 14.54 -23.20 -2.06
N GLY A 502 14.60 -24.50 -2.38
CA GLY A 502 14.13 -25.06 -3.66
C GLY A 502 15.24 -25.62 -4.56
N PHE A 503 16.49 -25.68 -4.08
CA PHE A 503 17.56 -26.37 -4.82
C PHE A 503 17.32 -27.87 -4.85
N ARG A 504 17.76 -28.52 -5.93
CA ARG A 504 17.67 -29.97 -6.13
C ARG A 504 19.04 -30.52 -6.55
N PRO A 505 19.43 -31.72 -6.11
CA PRO A 505 20.67 -32.35 -6.58
C PRO A 505 20.61 -32.56 -8.10
N THR A 506 21.72 -32.36 -8.79
CA THR A 506 21.81 -32.66 -10.24
C THR A 506 22.13 -34.12 -10.51
N GLY A 507 22.67 -34.83 -9.50
CA GLY A 507 23.26 -36.16 -9.65
C GLY A 507 24.76 -36.12 -9.97
N ASP A 508 25.35 -34.93 -10.12
CA ASP A 508 26.80 -34.76 -10.27
C ASP A 508 27.50 -34.55 -8.93
N GLU A 509 28.76 -34.97 -8.87
CA GLU A 509 29.70 -34.66 -7.79
C GLU A 509 30.91 -33.90 -8.36
N ASP A 510 31.45 -32.98 -7.55
CA ASP A 510 32.63 -32.17 -7.88
C ASP A 510 33.55 -32.12 -6.64
N ASP A 511 34.75 -32.71 -6.73
CA ASP A 511 35.71 -32.83 -5.62
C ASP A 511 35.11 -33.33 -4.28
N GLY A 512 34.13 -34.24 -4.35
CA GLY A 512 33.42 -34.80 -3.18
C GLY A 512 32.26 -33.94 -2.67
N GLU A 513 31.97 -32.81 -3.32
CA GLU A 513 30.78 -32.00 -3.08
C GLU A 513 29.63 -32.39 -4.03
N ILE A 514 28.40 -32.42 -3.51
CA ILE A 514 27.21 -32.71 -4.31
C ILE A 514 26.75 -31.42 -5.00
N VAL A 515 26.56 -31.49 -6.32
CA VAL A 515 26.12 -30.35 -7.13
C VAL A 515 24.60 -30.18 -7.04
N LEU A 516 24.18 -28.94 -6.82
CA LEU A 516 22.79 -28.51 -6.67
C LEU A 516 22.41 -27.50 -7.76
N ARG A 517 21.17 -27.59 -8.24
CA ARG A 517 20.57 -26.60 -9.15
C ARG A 517 19.28 -26.05 -8.59
N LEU A 518 19.07 -24.75 -8.78
CA LEU A 518 17.80 -24.07 -8.62
C LEU A 518 17.31 -23.61 -10.00
N PRO A 519 16.30 -24.26 -10.60
CA PRO A 519 15.73 -23.79 -11.86
C PRO A 519 14.98 -22.47 -11.64
N LEU A 520 15.21 -21.51 -12.54
CA LEU A 520 14.57 -20.20 -12.53
C LEU A 520 13.65 -20.12 -13.75
N SER A 521 12.33 -20.05 -13.53
CA SER A 521 11.38 -19.76 -14.61
C SER A 521 11.72 -18.43 -15.27
N ALA A 522 11.59 -18.37 -16.59
CA ALA A 522 11.68 -17.10 -17.31
C ALA A 522 10.61 -16.13 -16.76
N PRO A 523 10.92 -14.82 -16.68
CA PRO A 523 9.99 -13.81 -16.17
C PRO A 523 8.69 -13.75 -16.97
#